data_AF-A0A1D3L8N2-F1
#
_entry.id   AF-A0A1D3L8N2-F1
#
_cell.length_a   1.000
_cell.length_b   1.000
_cell.length_c   1.000
_cell.angle_alpha   90.00
_cell.angle_beta   90.00
_cell.angle_gamma   90.00
#
_symmetry.space_group_name_H-M   'P 1'
#
loop_
_entity.id
_entity.type
_entity.pdbx_description
1 polymer ?
#
loop_
_entity_poly.entity_id
_entity_poly.type
_entity_poly.pdbx_seq_one_letter_code
_entity_poly.pdbx_strand_id
1 'polypeptide(L)'
;MDLNGVCDTFLAADKIINGENDARMKMEEIDKNPSFYEFCPNKKCVTDVQRIGAMTTYLCFKIRAHQNNEQGEYFLMWLSDKLFKMHQKDKKKGQSNRITLDEAYKKYLDENIGNYKYWNVLDNIKGLKEANLRHMNEFYKLLNSICKTIVFYNPKSAENSKNFIINSTESFNQYMPLYQNVSKCDSYLHLLDNLKKTYEKFRTTINNGDSKLASSLQTLTTI
;
A
#
# COMPACT_ATOMS: atom_id res chain seq x y z
N MET A 1 -0.96 8.79 -12.28
CA MET A 1 -2.03 9.17 -11.35
C MET A 1 -1.44 10.16 -10.36
N ASP A 2 -2.23 11.08 -9.79
CA ASP A 2 -1.75 11.92 -8.69
C ASP A 2 -1.78 11.15 -7.36
N LEU A 3 -1.22 11.73 -6.31
CA LEU A 3 -1.11 11.06 -5.01
C LEU A 3 -2.48 10.76 -4.38
N ASN A 4 -3.44 11.69 -4.49
CA ASN A 4 -4.81 11.50 -4.01
C ASN A 4 -5.44 10.27 -4.67
N GLY A 5 -5.37 10.17 -6.00
CA GLY A 5 -5.91 9.03 -6.72
C GLY A 5 -5.23 7.70 -6.38
N VAL A 6 -3.92 7.70 -6.12
CA VAL A 6 -3.19 6.50 -5.66
C VAL A 6 -3.69 6.06 -4.29
N CYS A 7 -3.80 7.00 -3.34
CA CYS A 7 -4.27 6.74 -1.99
C CYS A 7 -5.73 6.25 -1.96
N ASP A 8 -6.64 6.93 -2.66
CA ASP A 8 -8.03 6.48 -2.81
C ASP A 8 -8.11 5.06 -3.37
N THR A 9 -7.24 4.76 -4.34
CA THR A 9 -7.21 3.46 -4.99
C THR A 9 -6.76 2.35 -4.03
N PHE A 10 -5.74 2.58 -3.20
CA PHE A 10 -5.32 1.61 -2.18
C PHE A 10 -6.34 1.43 -1.08
N LEU A 11 -6.88 2.52 -0.53
CA LEU A 11 -7.88 2.46 0.54
C LEU A 11 -9.16 1.75 0.07
N ALA A 12 -9.63 2.02 -1.15
CA ALA A 12 -10.80 1.34 -1.70
C ALA A 12 -10.56 -0.17 -1.91
N ALA A 13 -9.36 -0.57 -2.30
CA ALA A 13 -9.01 -1.98 -2.43
C ALA A 13 -8.89 -2.68 -1.07
N ASP A 14 -8.32 -1.99 -0.07
CA ASP A 14 -8.23 -2.50 1.29
C ASP A 14 -9.62 -2.80 1.87
N LYS A 15 -10.57 -1.87 1.70
CA LYS A 15 -11.97 -2.08 2.10
C LYS A 15 -12.57 -3.35 1.51
N ILE A 16 -12.36 -3.59 0.21
CA ILE A 16 -12.87 -4.78 -0.48
C ILE A 16 -12.24 -6.06 0.07
N ILE A 17 -10.91 -6.11 0.22
CA ILE A 17 -10.21 -7.30 0.76
C ILE A 17 -10.57 -7.57 2.21
N ASN A 18 -10.73 -6.51 3.01
CA ASN A 18 -11.03 -6.62 4.43
C ASN A 18 -12.52 -6.93 4.69
N GLY A 19 -13.38 -6.85 3.66
CA GLY A 19 -14.83 -7.03 3.81
C GLY A 19 -15.49 -5.91 4.61
N GLU A 20 -15.01 -4.67 4.46
CA GLU A 20 -15.57 -3.51 5.16
C GLU A 20 -16.98 -3.17 4.63
N ASN A 21 -17.89 -2.78 5.52
CA ASN A 21 -19.31 -2.57 5.19
C ASN A 21 -19.54 -1.45 4.15
N ASP A 22 -18.64 -0.47 4.09
CA ASP A 22 -18.67 0.65 3.16
C ASP A 22 -17.79 0.41 1.91
N ALA A 23 -17.32 -0.83 1.70
CA ALA A 23 -16.66 -1.20 0.46
C ALA A 23 -17.61 -1.03 -0.73
N ARG A 24 -17.09 -0.49 -1.84
CA ARG A 24 -17.87 -0.24 -3.06
C ARG A 24 -18.45 -1.49 -3.73
N MET A 25 -17.91 -2.66 -3.40
CA MET A 25 -18.32 -3.96 -3.89
C MET A 25 -17.78 -5.04 -2.96
N LYS A 26 -18.37 -6.23 -3.02
CA LYS A 26 -17.86 -7.38 -2.28
C LYS A 26 -16.74 -8.09 -3.03
N MET A 27 -15.92 -8.84 -2.31
CA MET A 27 -14.82 -9.58 -2.91
C MET A 27 -15.33 -10.65 -3.90
N GLU A 28 -16.47 -11.28 -3.62
CA GLU A 28 -17.15 -12.26 -4.47
C GLU A 28 -17.80 -11.67 -5.73
N GLU A 29 -17.70 -10.35 -5.93
CA GLU A 29 -18.17 -9.66 -7.13
C GLU A 29 -17.02 -9.30 -8.09
N ILE A 30 -15.76 -9.55 -7.70
CA ILE A 30 -14.57 -9.25 -8.51
C ILE A 30 -14.62 -9.97 -9.86
N ASP A 31 -14.98 -11.26 -9.88
CA ASP A 31 -15.08 -12.07 -11.10
C ASP A 31 -16.25 -11.67 -12.01
N LYS A 32 -17.22 -10.90 -11.51
CA LYS A 32 -18.36 -10.37 -12.27
C LYS A 32 -18.08 -9.00 -12.86
N ASN A 33 -17.05 -8.31 -12.37
CA ASN A 33 -16.70 -6.98 -12.83
C ASN A 33 -15.69 -7.07 -13.99
N PRO A 34 -16.04 -6.56 -15.20
CA PRO A 34 -15.18 -6.64 -16.37
C PRO A 34 -13.77 -6.08 -16.16
N SER A 35 -13.61 -5.09 -15.27
CA SER A 35 -12.32 -4.46 -14.97
C SER A 35 -11.33 -5.41 -14.29
N PHE A 36 -11.80 -6.50 -13.68
CA PHE A 36 -10.97 -7.48 -12.96
C PHE A 36 -11.01 -8.86 -13.60
N TYR A 37 -12.15 -9.21 -14.21
CA TYR A 37 -12.39 -10.48 -14.91
C TYR A 37 -11.25 -10.86 -15.87
N GLU A 38 -10.68 -9.88 -16.58
CA GLU A 38 -9.57 -10.12 -17.52
C GLU A 38 -8.27 -10.57 -16.83
N PHE A 39 -8.11 -10.25 -15.55
CA PHE A 39 -6.93 -10.61 -14.76
C PHE A 39 -7.10 -11.92 -13.99
N CYS A 40 -8.28 -12.53 -14.04
CA CYS A 40 -8.57 -13.79 -13.38
C CYS A 40 -7.99 -14.99 -14.13
N PRO A 41 -7.40 -15.98 -13.43
CA PRO A 41 -7.11 -17.28 -14.02
C PRO A 41 -8.39 -17.90 -14.59
N ASN A 42 -8.30 -18.36 -15.85
CA ASN A 42 -9.43 -18.90 -16.61
C ASN A 42 -10.68 -17.99 -16.61
N LYS A 43 -10.47 -16.69 -16.40
CA LYS A 43 -11.51 -15.67 -16.31
C LYS A 43 -12.60 -15.96 -15.25
N LYS A 44 -12.27 -16.66 -14.16
CA LYS A 44 -13.30 -17.08 -13.16
C LYS A 44 -12.95 -16.87 -11.68
N CYS A 45 -11.75 -16.39 -11.33
CA CYS A 45 -11.29 -16.11 -9.95
C CYS A 45 -12.06 -16.86 -8.85
N VAL A 46 -11.92 -18.18 -8.83
CA VAL A 46 -12.76 -19.08 -8.05
C VAL A 46 -12.43 -19.00 -6.56
N THR A 47 -11.17 -18.69 -6.23
CA THR A 47 -10.69 -18.58 -4.85
C THR A 47 -10.42 -17.12 -4.47
N ASP A 48 -10.42 -16.86 -3.17
CA ASP A 48 -10.09 -15.54 -2.64
C ASP A 48 -8.67 -15.09 -2.99
N VAL A 49 -7.73 -16.05 -3.06
CA VAL A 49 -6.36 -15.77 -3.51
C VAL A 49 -6.34 -15.31 -4.97
N GLN A 50 -7.13 -15.96 -5.84
CA GLN A 50 -7.25 -15.55 -7.24
C GLN A 50 -7.91 -14.18 -7.38
N ARG A 51 -8.94 -13.89 -6.57
CA ARG A 51 -9.59 -12.56 -6.51
C ARG A 51 -8.62 -11.47 -6.07
N ILE A 52 -7.82 -11.74 -5.03
CA ILE A 52 -6.74 -10.83 -4.59
C ILE A 52 -5.75 -10.65 -5.74
N GLY A 53 -5.35 -11.72 -6.41
CA GLY A 53 -4.48 -11.72 -7.57
C GLY A 53 -4.96 -10.88 -8.77
N ALA A 54 -6.25 -10.94 -9.07
CA ALA A 54 -6.85 -10.08 -10.09
C ALA A 54 -6.86 -8.62 -9.64
N MET A 55 -7.17 -8.36 -8.37
CA MET A 55 -7.18 -7.00 -7.84
C MET A 55 -5.79 -6.39 -7.74
N THR A 56 -4.78 -7.16 -7.35
CA THR A 56 -3.37 -6.72 -7.35
C THR A 56 -2.94 -6.34 -8.77
N THR A 57 -3.40 -7.06 -9.79
CA THR A 57 -3.14 -6.75 -11.21
C THR A 57 -3.81 -5.46 -11.64
N TYR A 58 -5.11 -5.35 -11.37
CA TYR A 58 -5.87 -4.13 -11.64
C TYR A 58 -5.23 -2.89 -10.99
N LEU A 59 -4.82 -3.00 -9.73
CA LEU A 59 -4.18 -1.92 -8.98
C LEU A 59 -2.86 -1.49 -9.62
N CYS A 60 -1.99 -2.44 -9.96
CA CYS A 60 -0.71 -2.18 -10.63
C CYS A 60 -0.90 -1.32 -11.90
N PHE A 61 -1.89 -1.65 -12.73
CA PHE A 61 -2.22 -0.87 -13.93
C PHE A 61 -2.86 0.47 -13.61
N LYS A 62 -3.87 0.49 -12.73
CA LYS A 62 -4.65 1.68 -12.40
C LYS A 62 -3.76 2.80 -11.87
N ILE A 63 -2.83 2.46 -10.97
CA ILE A 63 -1.91 3.45 -10.41
C ILE A 63 -0.71 3.71 -11.31
N ARG A 64 -0.57 3.00 -12.44
CA ARG A 64 0.57 3.09 -13.38
C ARG A 64 1.92 2.75 -12.75
N ALA A 65 1.95 1.74 -11.88
CA ALA A 65 3.15 1.27 -11.19
C ALA A 65 4.31 0.90 -12.13
N HIS A 66 4.01 0.42 -13.34
CA HIS A 66 5.00 0.05 -14.36
C HIS A 66 5.60 1.25 -15.11
N GLN A 67 5.04 2.46 -14.96
CA GLN A 67 5.48 3.67 -15.66
C GLN A 67 6.18 4.67 -14.73
N ASN A 68 6.07 4.47 -13.42
CA ASN A 68 6.58 5.38 -12.41
C ASN A 68 7.13 4.57 -11.24
N ASN A 69 8.44 4.67 -11.00
CA ASN A 69 9.13 3.87 -9.99
C ASN A 69 8.56 4.10 -8.58
N GLU A 70 8.24 5.34 -8.21
CA GLU A 70 7.65 5.66 -6.90
C GLU A 70 6.27 5.00 -6.72
N GLN A 71 5.41 5.04 -7.75
CA GLN A 71 4.13 4.31 -7.74
C GLN A 71 4.34 2.79 -7.70
N GLY A 72 5.38 2.30 -8.37
CA GLY A 72 5.80 0.90 -8.29
C GLY A 72 6.24 0.50 -6.87
N GLU A 73 7.02 1.33 -6.19
CA GLU A 73 7.43 1.11 -4.80
C GLU A 73 6.23 1.09 -3.87
N TYR A 74 5.30 2.05 -4.00
CA TYR A 74 4.05 2.08 -3.24
C TYR A 74 3.17 0.85 -3.50
N PHE A 75 3.09 0.41 -4.75
CA PHE A 75 2.43 -0.84 -5.10
C PHE A 75 3.07 -2.05 -4.40
N LEU A 76 4.40 -2.14 -4.38
CA LEU A 76 5.09 -3.25 -3.73
C LEU A 76 4.93 -3.22 -2.21
N MET A 77 4.87 -2.04 -1.59
CA MET A 77 4.49 -1.91 -0.16
C MET A 77 3.09 -2.45 0.07
N TRP A 78 2.10 -1.98 -0.70
CA TRP A 78 0.71 -2.44 -0.63
C TRP A 78 0.59 -3.96 -0.81
N LEU A 79 1.25 -4.50 -1.83
CA LEU A 79 1.29 -5.93 -2.12
C LEU A 79 1.90 -6.72 -0.96
N SER A 80 2.96 -6.19 -0.34
CA SER A 80 3.62 -6.83 0.80
C SER A 80 2.71 -6.96 2.01
N ASP A 81 1.82 -6.00 2.29
CA ASP A 81 0.83 -6.14 3.36
C ASP A 81 -0.12 -7.33 3.11
N LYS A 82 -0.58 -7.50 1.87
CA LYS A 82 -1.49 -8.62 1.53
C LYS A 82 -0.78 -9.96 1.64
N LEU A 83 0.41 -10.06 1.06
CA LEU A 83 1.25 -11.26 1.12
C LEU A 83 1.66 -11.59 2.56
N PHE A 84 1.96 -10.58 3.38
CA PHE A 84 2.30 -10.78 4.79
C PHE A 84 1.13 -11.34 5.58
N LYS A 85 -0.09 -10.84 5.36
CA LYS A 85 -1.31 -11.40 5.97
C LYS A 85 -1.56 -12.84 5.55
N MET A 86 -1.38 -13.18 4.27
CA MET A 86 -1.48 -14.57 3.79
C MET A 86 -0.43 -15.45 4.45
N HIS A 87 0.82 -14.98 4.50
CA HIS A 87 1.91 -15.71 5.13
C HIS A 87 1.62 -16.00 6.60
N GLN A 88 1.13 -15.02 7.35
CA GLN A 88 0.81 -15.19 8.76
C GLN A 88 -0.34 -16.18 9.02
N LYS A 89 -1.29 -16.31 8.09
CA LYS A 89 -2.37 -17.31 8.17
C LYS A 89 -1.89 -18.74 7.87
N ASP A 90 -0.98 -18.88 6.91
CA ASP A 90 -0.45 -20.19 6.48
C ASP A 90 0.69 -20.71 7.38
N LYS A 91 1.40 -19.79 8.06
CA LYS A 91 2.59 -20.11 8.84
C LYS A 91 2.27 -20.99 10.06
N LYS A 92 3.07 -22.04 10.27
CA LYS A 92 3.01 -22.87 11.48
C LYS A 92 3.53 -22.11 12.70
N LYS A 93 2.99 -22.41 13.89
CA LYS A 93 3.46 -21.84 15.16
C LYS A 93 4.97 -22.12 15.34
N GLY A 94 5.75 -21.08 15.63
CA GLY A 94 7.21 -21.17 15.79
C GLY A 94 8.04 -21.03 14.50
N GLN A 95 7.42 -21.04 13.33
CA GLN A 95 8.14 -20.77 12.08
C GLN A 95 8.53 -19.28 11.98
N SER A 96 9.68 -19.01 11.38
CA SER A 96 10.20 -17.66 11.16
C SER A 96 9.28 -16.85 10.23
N ASN A 97 9.18 -15.53 10.47
CA ASN A 97 8.54 -14.57 9.55
C ASN A 97 9.51 -14.04 8.48
N ARG A 98 10.74 -14.57 8.44
CA ARG A 98 11.74 -14.17 7.46
C ARG A 98 11.45 -14.88 6.15
N ILE A 99 10.83 -14.14 5.24
CA ILE A 99 10.59 -14.49 3.86
C ILE A 99 10.77 -13.20 3.05
N THR A 100 11.30 -13.31 1.84
CA THR A 100 11.40 -12.16 0.93
C THR A 100 10.06 -11.87 0.25
N LEU A 101 9.94 -10.69 -0.33
CA LEU A 101 8.78 -10.32 -1.13
C LEU A 101 8.59 -11.28 -2.33
N ASP A 102 9.67 -11.65 -3.01
CA ASP A 102 9.62 -12.57 -4.14
C ASP A 102 9.22 -14.00 -3.74
N GLU A 103 9.78 -14.52 -2.64
CA GLU A 103 9.41 -15.83 -2.10
C GLU A 103 7.92 -15.89 -1.74
N ALA A 104 7.39 -14.84 -1.10
CA ALA A 104 5.99 -14.77 -0.75
C ALA A 104 5.09 -14.62 -1.98
N TYR A 105 5.48 -13.78 -2.94
CA TYR A 105 4.78 -13.64 -4.22
C TYR A 105 4.70 -14.99 -4.94
N LYS A 106 5.81 -15.71 -5.07
CA LYS A 106 5.87 -17.05 -5.70
C LYS A 106 4.94 -18.03 -5.00
N LYS A 107 5.00 -18.05 -3.66
CA LYS A 107 4.23 -19.00 -2.85
C LYS A 107 2.72 -18.76 -2.90
N TYR A 108 2.26 -17.51 -2.85
CA TYR A 108 0.84 -17.22 -2.69
C TYR A 108 0.15 -16.74 -3.96
N LEU A 109 0.85 -16.02 -4.84
CA LEU A 109 0.22 -15.39 -6.01
C LEU A 109 0.65 -15.96 -7.35
N ASP A 110 1.89 -16.42 -7.53
CA ASP A 110 2.40 -16.72 -8.87
C ASP A 110 1.60 -17.80 -9.63
N GLU A 111 1.08 -18.80 -8.92
CA GLU A 111 0.18 -19.84 -9.45
C GLU A 111 -1.31 -19.42 -9.50
N ASN A 112 -1.66 -18.32 -8.82
CA ASN A 112 -3.04 -17.86 -8.62
C ASN A 112 -3.37 -16.57 -9.38
N ILE A 113 -2.42 -15.97 -10.08
CA ILE A 113 -2.64 -14.83 -10.97
C ILE A 113 -2.68 -15.28 -12.42
N GLY A 114 -3.37 -14.51 -13.27
CA GLY A 114 -3.37 -14.73 -14.71
C GLY A 114 -1.97 -14.53 -15.33
N ASN A 115 -1.91 -14.32 -16.64
CA ASN A 115 -0.62 -14.23 -17.37
C ASN A 115 0.25 -13.01 -16.98
N TYR A 116 -0.24 -12.12 -16.11
CA TYR A 116 0.46 -10.91 -15.73
C TYR A 116 1.42 -11.15 -14.57
N LYS A 117 2.71 -11.32 -14.90
CA LYS A 117 3.79 -11.48 -13.92
C LYS A 117 4.38 -10.11 -13.56
N TYR A 118 4.15 -9.64 -12.32
CA TYR A 118 4.57 -8.28 -11.89
C TYR A 118 6.06 -8.00 -12.09
N TRP A 119 6.91 -9.00 -11.85
CA TRP A 119 8.33 -8.81 -11.99
C TRP A 119 8.81 -8.55 -13.41
N ASN A 120 8.01 -8.90 -14.42
CA ASN A 120 8.34 -8.60 -15.81
C ASN A 120 8.09 -7.12 -16.14
N VAL A 121 7.15 -6.47 -15.45
CA VAL A 121 6.77 -5.06 -15.71
C VAL A 121 7.37 -4.07 -14.72
N LEU A 122 7.85 -4.55 -13.58
CA LEU A 122 8.49 -3.75 -12.52
C LEU A 122 10.02 -3.93 -12.52
N ASP A 123 10.63 -4.18 -13.69
CA ASP A 123 12.06 -4.51 -13.79
C ASP A 123 12.98 -3.42 -13.19
N ASN A 124 12.58 -2.15 -13.33
CA ASN A 124 13.33 -1.01 -12.80
C ASN A 124 13.42 -0.99 -11.25
N ILE A 125 12.50 -1.67 -10.56
CA ILE A 125 12.46 -1.74 -9.09
C ILE A 125 12.63 -3.18 -8.57
N LYS A 126 13.16 -4.07 -9.40
CA LYS A 126 13.41 -5.48 -9.05
C LYS A 126 14.34 -5.68 -7.85
N GLY A 127 15.12 -4.66 -7.47
CA GLY A 127 15.93 -4.68 -6.25
C GLY A 127 15.10 -4.94 -4.99
N LEU A 128 13.80 -4.67 -5.02
CA LEU A 128 12.87 -4.95 -3.91
C LEU A 128 12.39 -6.40 -3.84
N LYS A 129 12.75 -7.28 -4.79
CA LYS A 129 12.44 -8.72 -4.73
C LYS A 129 12.91 -9.37 -3.43
N GLU A 130 14.15 -9.05 -3.06
CA GLU A 130 14.82 -9.59 -1.88
C GLU A 130 14.50 -8.80 -0.59
N ALA A 131 13.63 -7.79 -0.69
CA ALA A 131 13.19 -7.05 0.48
C ALA A 131 12.47 -7.99 1.45
N ASN A 132 12.72 -7.79 2.75
CA ASN A 132 12.05 -8.54 3.79
C ASN A 132 10.57 -8.18 3.82
N LEU A 133 9.70 -9.19 3.67
CA LEU A 133 8.26 -8.99 3.56
C LEU A 133 7.67 -8.24 4.77
N ARG A 134 8.16 -8.55 5.98
CA ARG A 134 7.69 -7.89 7.20
C ARG A 134 8.04 -6.39 7.19
N HIS A 135 9.24 -6.02 6.77
CA HIS A 135 9.63 -4.61 6.69
C HIS A 135 8.78 -3.87 5.65
N MET A 136 8.58 -4.44 4.46
CA MET A 136 7.72 -3.84 3.43
C MET A 136 6.25 -3.69 3.89
N ASN A 137 5.75 -4.62 4.70
CA ASN A 137 4.45 -4.48 5.37
C ASN A 137 4.43 -3.30 6.37
N GLU A 138 5.48 -3.06 7.14
CA GLU A 138 5.57 -1.87 8.01
C GLU A 138 5.67 -0.56 7.22
N PHE A 139 6.33 -0.56 6.05
CA PHE A 139 6.30 0.55 5.10
C PHE A 139 4.87 0.83 4.62
N TYR A 140 4.09 -0.22 4.31
CA TYR A 140 2.71 -0.02 3.91
C TYR A 140 1.84 0.57 5.02
N LYS A 141 2.05 0.20 6.28
CA LYS A 141 1.32 0.83 7.40
C LYS A 141 1.55 2.34 7.44
N LEU A 142 2.79 2.78 7.21
CA LEU A 142 3.13 4.21 7.13
C LEU A 142 2.48 4.85 5.90
N LEU A 143 2.60 4.23 4.72
CA LEU A 143 1.94 4.73 3.50
C LEU A 143 0.41 4.84 3.68
N ASN A 144 -0.20 3.85 4.35
CA ASN A 144 -1.63 3.80 4.60
C ASN A 144 -2.09 4.92 5.54
N SER A 145 -1.38 5.20 6.63
CA SER A 145 -1.72 6.33 7.52
C SER A 145 -1.50 7.68 6.84
N ILE A 146 -0.46 7.82 6.00
CA ILE A 146 -0.27 8.98 5.12
C ILE A 146 -1.47 9.12 4.16
N CYS A 147 -1.88 8.04 3.50
CA CYS A 147 -3.00 8.05 2.56
C CYS A 147 -4.33 8.38 3.21
N LYS A 148 -4.61 7.87 4.42
CA LYS A 148 -5.79 8.28 5.19
C LYS A 148 -5.74 9.77 5.50
N THR A 149 -4.58 10.30 5.91
CA THR A 149 -4.41 11.74 6.15
C THR A 149 -4.73 12.55 4.89
N ILE A 150 -4.27 12.10 3.73
CA ILE A 150 -4.49 12.76 2.45
C ILE A 150 -5.97 12.72 2.03
N VAL A 151 -6.59 11.54 2.07
CA VAL A 151 -7.97 11.33 1.56
C VAL A 151 -9.01 11.95 2.48
N PHE A 152 -8.81 11.89 3.81
CA PHE A 152 -9.73 12.51 4.77
C PHE A 152 -9.53 14.02 4.91
N TYR A 153 -8.61 14.64 4.17
CA TYR A 153 -8.52 16.08 4.11
C TYR A 153 -9.76 16.68 3.43
N ASN A 154 -10.65 17.24 4.26
CA ASN A 154 -11.77 18.04 3.81
C ASN A 154 -11.89 19.28 4.71
N PRO A 155 -11.46 20.47 4.24
CA PRO A 155 -11.44 21.68 5.06
C PRO A 155 -12.84 22.18 5.45
N LYS A 156 -13.90 21.62 4.85
CA LYS A 156 -15.30 22.01 5.11
C LYS A 156 -16.02 21.11 6.12
N SER A 157 -15.35 20.10 6.68
CA SER A 157 -15.95 19.14 7.63
C SER A 157 -15.11 19.02 8.90
N ALA A 158 -15.68 19.42 10.04
CA ALA A 158 -15.02 19.37 11.35
C ALA A 158 -14.69 17.93 11.80
N GLU A 159 -15.53 16.95 11.46
CA GLU A 159 -15.28 15.53 11.74
C GLU A 159 -14.07 15.02 10.94
N ASN A 160 -14.00 15.40 9.66
CA ASN A 160 -12.86 15.07 8.81
C ASN A 160 -11.57 15.72 9.31
N SER A 161 -11.62 16.94 9.85
CA SER A 161 -10.47 17.59 10.50
C SER A 161 -9.95 16.82 11.72
N LYS A 162 -10.80 16.14 12.50
CA LYS A 162 -10.36 15.33 13.64
C LYS A 162 -9.65 14.05 13.17
N ASN A 163 -10.27 13.32 12.24
CA ASN A 163 -9.69 12.08 11.69
C ASN A 163 -8.36 12.37 10.98
N PHE A 164 -8.28 13.50 10.30
CA PHE A 164 -7.08 14.03 9.68
C PHE A 164 -5.89 14.16 10.64
N ILE A 165 -6.08 14.80 11.81
CA ILE A 165 -5.02 14.96 12.83
C ILE A 165 -4.61 13.61 13.44
N ILE A 166 -5.59 12.72 13.67
CA ILE A 166 -5.33 11.37 14.20
C ILE A 166 -4.45 10.57 13.24
N ASN A 167 -4.77 10.56 11.94
CA ASN A 167 -3.98 9.84 10.92
C ASN A 167 -2.57 10.44 10.75
N SER A 168 -2.43 11.77 10.87
CA SER A 168 -1.12 12.44 10.90
C SER A 168 -0.27 11.98 12.09
N THR A 169 -0.89 11.87 13.27
CA THR A 169 -0.24 11.36 14.48
C THR A 169 0.14 9.89 14.33
N GLU A 170 -0.71 9.06 13.72
CA GLU A 170 -0.40 7.67 13.41
C GLU A 170 0.79 7.55 12.44
N SER A 171 0.86 8.41 11.43
CA SER A 171 2.00 8.49 10.50
C SER A 171 3.30 8.78 11.23
N PHE A 172 3.30 9.76 12.13
CA PHE A 172 4.45 10.09 12.97
C PHE A 172 4.87 8.91 13.88
N ASN A 173 3.90 8.30 14.56
CA ASN A 173 4.14 7.18 15.46
C ASN A 173 4.68 5.93 14.74
N GLN A 174 4.33 5.74 13.47
CA GLN A 174 4.84 4.64 12.66
C GLN A 174 6.23 4.95 12.06
N TYR A 175 6.51 6.22 11.73
CA TYR A 175 7.74 6.63 11.05
C TYR A 175 9.00 6.39 11.89
N MET A 176 9.03 6.86 13.14
CA MET A 176 10.24 6.77 13.97
C MET A 176 10.67 5.32 14.26
N PRO A 177 9.77 4.41 14.71
CA PRO A 177 10.15 3.02 14.93
C PRO A 177 10.58 2.34 13.62
N LEU A 178 9.95 2.67 12.50
CA LEU A 178 10.35 2.14 11.20
C LEU A 178 11.76 2.58 10.84
N TYR A 179 12.07 3.88 10.95
CA TYR A 179 13.41 4.43 10.74
C TYR A 179 14.47 3.71 11.58
N GLN A 180 14.25 3.57 12.88
CA GLN A 180 15.19 2.89 13.78
C GLN A 180 15.46 1.45 13.33
N ASN A 181 14.42 0.72 12.91
CA ASN A 181 14.52 -0.67 12.48
C ASN A 181 15.25 -0.84 11.14
N VAL A 182 15.23 0.16 10.26
CA VAL A 182 15.77 0.07 8.89
C VAL A 182 16.94 1.00 8.60
N SER A 183 17.39 1.77 9.61
CA SER A 183 18.39 2.85 9.51
C SER A 183 19.74 2.43 8.93
N LYS A 184 20.06 1.14 8.91
CA LYS A 184 21.31 0.58 8.38
C LYS A 184 21.20 0.10 6.93
N CYS A 185 20.07 0.28 6.27
CA CYS A 185 19.83 -0.21 4.91
C CYS A 185 19.44 0.94 3.98
N ASP A 186 20.35 1.28 3.06
CA ASP A 186 20.17 2.41 2.12
C ASP A 186 18.91 2.28 1.27
N SER A 187 18.60 1.07 0.79
CA SER A 187 17.37 0.83 0.01
C SER A 187 16.10 1.12 0.82
N TYR A 188 16.08 0.80 2.11
CA TYR A 188 14.94 1.13 2.97
C TYR A 188 14.91 2.60 3.36
N LEU A 189 16.08 3.23 3.54
CA LEU A 189 16.16 4.68 3.72
C LEU A 189 15.61 5.44 2.51
N HIS A 190 15.86 4.95 1.28
CA HIS A 190 15.28 5.49 0.06
C HIS A 190 13.75 5.46 0.08
N LEU A 191 13.15 4.29 0.39
CA LEU A 191 11.70 4.15 0.52
C LEU A 191 11.12 5.10 1.57
N LEU A 192 11.80 5.23 2.71
CA LEU A 192 11.36 6.08 3.79
C LEU A 192 11.43 7.57 3.41
N ASP A 193 12.48 7.97 2.71
CA ASP A 193 12.65 9.34 2.20
C ASP A 193 11.57 9.69 1.16
N ASN A 194 11.21 8.75 0.27
CA ASN A 194 10.11 8.95 -0.67
C ASN A 194 8.77 9.17 0.04
N LEU A 195 8.45 8.35 1.06
CA LEU A 195 7.24 8.53 1.88
C LEU A 195 7.23 9.86 2.63
N LYS A 196 8.38 10.25 3.21
CA LYS A 196 8.55 11.53 3.89
C LYS A 196 8.33 12.70 2.94
N LYS A 197 8.99 12.70 1.78
CA LYS A 197 8.83 13.74 0.75
C LYS A 197 7.36 13.88 0.31
N THR A 198 6.69 12.76 0.10
CA THR A 198 5.26 12.70 -0.24
C THR A 198 4.40 13.38 0.81
N TYR A 199 4.60 13.06 2.09
CA TYR A 199 3.87 13.65 3.19
C TYR A 199 4.16 15.15 3.38
N GLU A 200 5.43 15.57 3.29
CA GLU A 200 5.80 16.99 3.41
C GLU A 200 5.29 17.85 2.25
N LYS A 201 5.25 17.31 1.02
CA LYS A 201 4.63 17.98 -0.13
C LYS A 201 3.14 18.22 0.09
N PHE A 202 2.45 17.24 0.66
CA PHE A 202 1.05 17.37 1.02
C PHE A 202 0.85 18.45 2.10
N ARG A 203 1.65 18.43 3.18
CA ARG A 203 1.61 19.48 4.22
C ARG A 203 1.84 20.88 3.67
N THR A 204 2.81 21.02 2.77
CA THR A 204 3.11 22.31 2.10
C THR A 204 1.91 22.80 1.28
N THR A 205 1.23 21.88 0.59
CA THR A 205 0.02 22.21 -0.19
C THR A 205 -1.09 22.73 0.73
N ILE A 206 -1.30 22.11 1.88
CA ILE A 206 -2.27 22.59 2.88
C ILE A 206 -1.84 23.93 3.46
N ASN A 207 -0.57 24.11 3.79
CA ASN A 207 -0.07 25.34 4.40
C ASN A 207 -0.34 26.58 3.52
N ASN A 208 -0.34 26.42 2.20
CA ASN A 208 -0.67 27.49 1.26
C ASN A 208 -2.16 27.86 1.24
N GLY A 209 -3.05 26.99 1.71
CA GLY A 209 -4.50 27.22 1.77
C GLY A 209 -5.03 27.49 3.19
N ASP A 210 -4.53 26.76 4.18
CA ASP A 210 -4.89 26.86 5.60
C ASP A 210 -3.66 26.52 6.47
N SER A 211 -2.86 27.54 6.78
CA SER A 211 -1.64 27.41 7.57
C SER A 211 -1.89 26.94 9.01
N LYS A 212 -3.03 27.29 9.59
CA LYS A 212 -3.41 26.86 10.94
C LYS A 212 -3.63 25.36 10.97
N LEU A 213 -4.36 24.82 9.99
CA LEU A 213 -4.57 23.39 9.86
C LEU A 213 -3.25 22.66 9.55
N ALA A 214 -2.42 23.18 8.66
CA ALA A 214 -1.11 22.59 8.37
C ALA A 214 -0.21 22.50 9.61
N SER A 215 -0.25 23.50 10.49
CA SER A 215 0.53 23.51 11.73
C SER A 215 0.10 22.46 12.75
N SER A 216 -1.14 21.96 12.64
CA SER A 216 -1.65 20.87 13.49
C SER A 216 -1.13 19.48 13.10
N LEU A 217 -0.51 19.37 11.92
CA LEU A 217 0.07 18.12 11.41
C LEU A 217 1.45 17.87 11.98
N GLN A 218 1.68 16.64 12.43
CA GLN A 218 3.00 16.18 12.86
C GLN A 218 3.97 16.19 11.68
N THR A 219 5.24 16.49 11.94
CA THR A 219 6.35 16.39 10.97
C THR A 219 7.01 15.03 11.10
N LEU A 220 7.39 14.40 9.98
CA LEU A 220 8.12 13.12 10.02
C LEU A 220 9.62 13.36 10.25
N THR A 221 10.03 13.42 11.51
CA THR A 221 11.43 13.67 11.92
C THR A 221 12.11 12.43 12.47
N THR A 222 13.44 12.44 12.40
CA THR A 222 14.35 11.51 13.09
C THR A 222 15.05 12.34 14.17
N ILE A 223 15.09 11.86 15.42
CA ILE A 223 15.81 12.54 16.51
C ILE A 223 17.30 12.21 16.38
#